data_AF-A0A3B0UQT3-F1
#
_entry.id   AF-A0A3B0UQT3-F1
#
_cell.length_a   1.000
_cell.length_b   1.000
_cell.length_c   1.000
_cell.angle_alpha   90.00
_cell.angle_beta   90.00
_cell.angle_gamma   90.00
#
_symmetry.space_group_name_H-M   'P 1'
#
loop_
_entity.id
_entity.type
_entity.pdbx_description
1 polymer ?
#
loop_
_entity_poly.entity_id
_entity_poly.type
_entity_poly.pdbx_seq_one_letter_code
_entity_poly.pdbx_strand_id
1 'polypeptide(L)'
;MRIFILLSRIPFPLEKGDKLRAFHQIKVLSEKNEIILCALNPLRKADKQKAFEQLQPYCRSINFIDLPVSGRMVNILRAFFSGFPLQSGYFYSRQANRKIIALIMEYQPDHLFAQLSRTARYLMDIPVKKTLDYQDAFSYGLKRRADKVGWLMKPVFRMEYLRMERFERKIFDLFDHKIIISKQDRNLIPHSEKHTITVIRN
;
A
#
# COMPACT_ATOMS: atom_id res chain seq x y z
N MET A 1 -4.77 -2.11 -21.41
CA MET A 1 -5.11 -0.93 -20.57
C MET A 1 -3.85 -0.45 -19.86
N ARG A 2 -3.83 0.80 -19.41
CA ARG A 2 -2.77 1.38 -18.56
C ARG A 2 -3.12 1.18 -17.09
N ILE A 3 -2.20 0.59 -16.34
CA ILE A 3 -2.36 0.36 -14.91
C ILE A 3 -1.30 1.14 -14.14
N PHE A 4 -1.74 2.03 -13.25
CA PHE A 4 -0.85 2.69 -12.30
C PHE A 4 -0.71 1.85 -11.03
N ILE A 5 0.47 1.28 -10.81
CA ILE A 5 0.76 0.43 -9.65
C ILE A 5 1.51 1.24 -8.61
N LEU A 6 0.90 1.43 -7.44
CA LEU A 6 1.48 2.10 -6.28
C LEU A 6 1.94 1.09 -5.23
N LEU A 7 3.25 1.04 -4.98
CA LEU A 7 3.87 0.13 -4.03
C LEU A 7 4.37 0.85 -2.77
N SER A 8 4.33 0.16 -1.64
CA SER A 8 4.86 0.68 -0.37
C SER A 8 6.39 0.68 -0.31
N ARG A 9 7.03 -0.14 -1.14
CA ARG A 9 8.48 -0.30 -1.26
C ARG A 9 8.86 -0.73 -2.68
N ILE A 10 10.11 -0.48 -3.05
CA ILE A 10 10.68 -0.99 -4.30
C ILE A 10 10.63 -2.54 -4.28
N PRO A 11 10.07 -3.19 -5.32
CA PRO A 11 9.87 -4.65 -5.36
C PRO A 11 11.15 -5.41 -5.76
N PHE A 12 12.31 -4.93 -5.30
CA PHE A 12 13.62 -5.54 -5.50
C PHE A 12 14.58 -5.13 -4.36
N PRO A 13 15.56 -5.96 -3.95
CA PRO A 13 15.71 -7.39 -4.25
C PRO A 13 14.56 -8.24 -3.68
N LEU A 14 14.39 -9.47 -4.17
CA LEU A 14 13.25 -10.37 -3.90
C LEU A 14 13.35 -11.12 -2.55
N GLU A 15 13.68 -10.40 -1.49
CA GLU A 15 13.96 -10.99 -0.16
C GLU A 15 12.73 -11.03 0.75
N LYS A 16 11.67 -10.28 0.42
CA LYS A 16 10.47 -10.14 1.23
C LYS A 16 9.24 -10.53 0.44
N GLY A 17 8.28 -11.19 1.09
CA GLY A 17 7.06 -11.68 0.45
C GLY A 17 6.27 -10.59 -0.29
N ASP A 18 6.20 -9.38 0.28
CA ASP A 18 5.50 -8.25 -0.37
C ASP A 18 6.23 -7.74 -1.63
N LYS A 19 7.57 -7.79 -1.66
CA LYS A 19 8.36 -7.47 -2.85
C LYS A 19 8.22 -8.54 -3.93
N LEU A 20 8.32 -9.82 -3.52
CA LEU A 20 8.20 -10.97 -4.41
C LEU A 20 6.84 -10.96 -5.12
N ARG A 21 5.76 -10.83 -4.35
CA ARG A 21 4.40 -10.74 -4.88
C ARG A 21 4.24 -9.57 -5.86
N ALA A 22 4.68 -8.37 -5.49
CA ALA A 22 4.60 -7.21 -6.39
C ALA A 22 5.37 -7.44 -7.69
N PHE A 23 6.59 -7.97 -7.62
CA PHE A 23 7.41 -8.22 -8.80
C PHE A 23 6.73 -9.18 -9.78
N HIS A 24 6.24 -10.33 -9.28
CA HIS A 24 5.55 -11.31 -10.13
C HIS A 24 4.19 -10.80 -10.63
N GLN A 25 3.45 -10.03 -9.82
CA GLN A 25 2.21 -9.38 -10.27
C GLN A 25 2.48 -8.38 -11.40
N ILE A 26 3.50 -7.54 -11.28
CA ILE A 26 3.90 -6.60 -12.33
C ILE A 26 4.24 -7.36 -13.62
N LYS A 27 5.04 -8.42 -13.52
CA LYS A 27 5.42 -9.27 -14.65
C LYS A 27 4.18 -9.83 -15.37
N VAL A 28 3.28 -10.49 -14.65
CA VAL A 28 2.07 -11.10 -15.25
C VAL A 28 1.13 -10.03 -15.80
N LEU A 29 0.94 -8.92 -15.08
CA LEU A 29 0.07 -7.84 -15.56
C LEU A 29 0.63 -7.17 -16.81
N SER A 30 1.96 -7.07 -16.94
CA SER A 30 2.61 -6.44 -18.10
C SER A 30 2.39 -7.18 -19.42
N GLU A 31 2.03 -8.47 -19.38
CA GLU A 31 1.79 -9.27 -20.59
C GLU A 31 0.62 -8.74 -21.43
N LYS A 32 -0.35 -8.08 -20.80
CA LYS A 32 -1.57 -7.56 -21.45
C LYS A 32 -1.81 -6.07 -21.17
N ASN A 33 -0.97 -5.44 -20.35
CA ASN A 33 -1.21 -4.10 -19.84
C ASN A 33 0.08 -3.27 -19.85
N GLU A 34 -0.09 -1.97 -20.02
CA GLU A 34 0.99 -1.00 -19.90
C GLU A 34 1.10 -0.58 -18.43
N ILE A 35 2.24 -0.86 -17.80
CA ILE A 35 2.43 -0.62 -16.36
C ILE A 35 3.14 0.71 -16.12
N ILE A 36 2.51 1.58 -15.34
CA ILE A 36 3.11 2.78 -14.75
C ILE A 36 3.40 2.47 -13.28
N LEU A 37 4.67 2.21 -12.98
CA LEU A 37 5.09 1.82 -11.63
C LEU A 37 5.48 3.05 -10.82
N CYS A 38 4.88 3.19 -9.64
CA CYS A 38 5.31 4.13 -8.61
C CYS A 38 5.59 3.37 -7.31
N ALA A 39 6.84 3.36 -6.85
CA ALA A 39 7.19 2.73 -5.59
C ALA A 39 7.69 3.78 -4.60
N LEU A 40 7.08 3.81 -3.42
CA LEU A 40 7.60 4.55 -2.29
C LEU A 40 8.91 3.91 -1.83
N ASN A 41 9.85 4.69 -1.35
CA ASN A 41 11.13 4.20 -0.86
C ASN A 41 11.42 4.74 0.55
N PRO A 42 11.02 4.02 1.60
CA PRO A 42 11.36 4.38 2.98
C PRO A 42 12.82 4.08 3.35
N LEU A 43 13.58 3.37 2.50
CA LEU A 43 14.93 2.91 2.79
C LEU A 43 15.95 3.60 1.87
N ARG A 44 16.82 4.42 2.45
CA ARG A 44 17.82 5.18 1.69
C ARG A 44 18.84 4.30 0.95
N LYS A 45 19.05 3.06 1.42
CA LYS A 45 20.04 2.10 0.89
C LYS A 45 19.52 1.16 -0.19
N ALA A 46 18.33 1.38 -0.75
CA ALA A 46 17.84 0.53 -1.82
C ALA A 46 18.66 0.73 -3.10
N ASP A 47 19.11 -0.38 -3.73
CA ASP A 47 19.79 -0.36 -5.02
C ASP A 47 18.78 -0.10 -6.15
N LYS A 48 18.53 1.19 -6.40
CA LYS A 48 17.53 1.64 -7.38
C LYS A 48 17.93 1.31 -8.81
N GLN A 49 19.23 1.26 -9.10
CA GLN A 49 19.71 0.98 -10.45
C GLN A 49 19.39 -0.47 -10.82
N LYS A 50 19.79 -1.42 -9.98
CA LYS A 50 19.42 -2.84 -10.21
C LYS A 50 17.92 -3.05 -10.21
N ALA A 51 17.19 -2.38 -9.31
CA ALA A 51 15.74 -2.46 -9.32
C ALA A 51 15.13 -1.96 -10.63
N PHE A 52 15.63 -0.85 -11.17
CA PHE A 52 15.19 -0.31 -12.46
C PHE A 52 15.47 -1.30 -13.59
N GLU A 53 16.70 -1.81 -13.69
CA GLU A 53 17.10 -2.79 -14.72
C GLU A 53 16.19 -4.02 -14.73
N GLN A 54 15.80 -4.52 -13.56
CA GLN A 54 14.93 -5.69 -13.43
C GLN A 54 13.46 -5.41 -13.74
N LEU A 55 13.01 -4.16 -13.59
CA LEU A 55 11.59 -3.77 -13.77
C LEU A 55 11.32 -3.13 -15.13
N GLN A 56 12.34 -2.56 -15.76
CA GLN A 56 12.26 -1.89 -17.06
C GLN A 56 11.62 -2.76 -18.15
N PRO A 57 11.88 -4.09 -18.23
CA PRO A 57 11.22 -4.93 -19.23
C PRO A 57 9.69 -5.01 -19.10
N TYR A 58 9.15 -4.72 -17.92
CA TYR A 58 7.72 -4.92 -17.60
C TYR A 58 6.96 -3.60 -17.42
N CYS A 59 7.66 -2.46 -17.37
CA CYS A 59 7.08 -1.17 -17.03
C CYS A 59 7.37 -0.14 -18.10
N ARG A 60 6.35 0.62 -18.50
CA ARG A 60 6.52 1.78 -19.37
C ARG A 60 7.28 2.90 -18.66
N SER A 61 6.95 3.13 -17.39
CA SER A 61 7.52 4.18 -16.56
C SER A 61 7.73 3.65 -15.15
N ILE A 62 8.87 3.99 -14.55
CA ILE A 62 9.26 3.55 -13.20
C ILE A 62 9.65 4.77 -12.38
N ASN A 63 8.92 4.99 -11.29
CA ASN A 63 9.07 6.16 -10.44
C ASN A 63 9.34 5.74 -9.00
N PHE A 64 10.55 6.00 -8.51
CA PHE A 64 10.92 5.77 -7.12
C PHE A 64 10.84 7.07 -6.32
N ILE A 65 9.98 7.09 -5.29
CA ILE A 65 9.77 8.27 -4.44
C ILE A 65 10.38 8.02 -3.06
N ASP A 66 11.47 8.72 -2.74
CA ASP A 66 12.08 8.61 -1.41
C ASP A 66 11.23 9.27 -0.32
N LEU A 67 11.13 8.56 0.81
CA LEU A 67 10.48 9.05 2.02
C LEU A 67 11.56 9.29 3.09
N PRO A 68 12.05 10.53 3.26
CA PRO A 68 13.12 10.83 4.22
C PRO A 68 12.67 10.56 5.67
N VAL A 69 13.61 10.15 6.53
CA VAL A 69 13.35 9.80 7.94
C VAL A 69 12.68 10.96 8.69
N SER A 70 13.20 12.18 8.55
CA SER A 70 12.66 13.39 9.17
C SER A 70 11.21 13.65 8.77
N GLY A 71 10.90 13.52 7.48
CA GLY A 71 9.55 13.66 6.96
C GLY A 71 8.58 12.62 7.53
N ARG A 72 9.00 11.37 7.67
CA ARG A 72 8.16 10.29 8.21
C ARG A 72 7.77 10.52 9.67
N MET A 73 8.68 11.01 10.51
CA MET A 73 8.37 11.28 11.92
C MET A 73 7.32 12.39 12.07
N VAL A 74 7.47 13.48 11.30
CA VAL A 74 6.46 14.55 11.25
C VAL A 74 5.12 14.02 10.75
N ASN A 75 5.11 13.14 9.76
CA ASN A 75 3.87 12.59 9.22
C ASN A 75 3.20 11.59 10.17
N ILE A 76 3.95 10.85 10.97
CA ILE A 76 3.40 10.05 12.08
C ILE A 76 2.72 10.97 13.10
N LEU A 77 3.39 12.03 13.54
CA LEU A 77 2.80 12.98 14.49
C LEU A 77 1.52 13.61 13.92
N ARG A 78 1.54 14.02 12.65
CA ARG A 78 0.33 14.52 11.97
C ARG A 78 -0.77 13.46 11.86
N ALA A 79 -0.43 12.22 11.55
CA ALA A 79 -1.39 11.11 11.53
C ALA A 79 -1.99 10.89 12.92
N PHE A 80 -1.19 11.05 13.97
CA PHE A 80 -1.64 10.96 15.34
C PHE A 80 -2.75 11.96 15.65
N PHE A 81 -2.60 13.22 15.25
CA PHE A 81 -3.61 14.27 15.45
C PHE A 81 -4.79 14.21 14.48
N SER A 82 -4.57 13.73 13.25
CA SER A 82 -5.64 13.64 12.22
C SER A 82 -6.48 12.37 12.29
N GLY A 83 -6.20 11.47 13.23
CA GLY A 83 -6.96 10.22 13.42
C GLY A 83 -6.69 9.13 12.38
N PHE A 84 -5.76 9.34 11.44
CA PHE A 84 -5.30 8.30 10.53
C PHE A 84 -4.42 7.27 11.25
N PRO A 85 -4.33 6.03 10.75
CA PRO A 85 -3.39 5.05 11.28
C PRO A 85 -1.96 5.57 11.16
N LEU A 86 -1.17 5.43 12.22
CA LEU A 86 0.25 5.78 12.25
C LEU A 86 1.03 5.03 11.16
N GLN A 87 0.64 3.78 10.85
CA GLN A 87 1.23 3.05 9.72
C GLN A 87 0.99 3.75 8.39
N SER A 88 -0.23 4.23 8.13
CA SER A 88 -0.50 5.02 6.92
C SER A 88 0.25 6.36 6.96
N GLY A 89 0.30 7.01 8.12
CA GLY A 89 1.07 8.24 8.35
C GLY A 89 2.56 8.11 8.05
N TYR A 90 3.17 6.97 8.38
CA TYR A 90 4.58 6.70 8.08
C TYR A 90 4.88 6.66 6.58
N PHE A 91 3.95 6.16 5.76
CA PHE A 91 4.13 6.08 4.31
C PHE A 91 3.59 7.32 3.59
N TYR A 92 2.70 8.09 4.21
CA TYR A 92 2.12 9.28 3.61
C TYR A 92 3.10 10.47 3.66
N SER A 93 3.24 11.16 2.54
CA SER A 93 3.96 12.44 2.44
C SER A 93 3.25 13.33 1.43
N ARG A 94 3.06 14.62 1.77
CA ARG A 94 2.43 15.58 0.86
C ARG A 94 3.23 15.75 -0.44
N GLN A 95 4.56 15.66 -0.37
CA GLN A 95 5.42 15.72 -1.54
C GLN A 95 5.25 14.48 -2.43
N ALA A 96 5.17 13.29 -1.83
CA ALA A 96 4.90 12.06 -2.56
C ALA A 96 3.50 12.11 -3.20
N ASN A 97 2.50 12.61 -2.49
CA ASN A 97 1.14 12.74 -2.99
C ASN A 97 1.08 13.64 -4.24
N ARG A 98 1.75 14.80 -4.21
CA ARG A 98 1.85 15.69 -5.36
C ARG A 98 2.48 15.00 -6.58
N LYS A 99 3.57 14.24 -6.37
CA LYS A 99 4.21 13.49 -7.45
C LYS A 99 3.31 12.39 -8.00
N ILE A 100 2.64 11.62 -7.14
CA ILE A 100 1.71 10.57 -7.54
C ILE A 100 0.55 11.16 -8.37
N ILE A 101 -0.05 12.26 -7.91
CA ILE A 101 -1.13 12.94 -8.65
C ILE A 101 -0.61 13.43 -10.01
N ALA A 102 0.58 14.04 -10.05
CA ALA A 102 1.18 14.49 -11.31
C ALA A 102 1.39 13.33 -12.30
N LEU A 103 1.91 12.18 -11.84
CA LEU A 103 2.07 10.99 -12.68
C LEU A 103 0.73 10.44 -13.17
N ILE A 104 -0.30 10.44 -12.32
CA ILE A 104 -1.64 9.97 -12.72
C ILE A 104 -2.26 10.92 -13.76
N MET A 105 -2.06 12.23 -13.61
CA MET A 105 -2.50 13.22 -14.60
C MET A 105 -1.73 13.11 -15.92
N GLU A 106 -0.43 12.84 -15.87
CA GLU A 106 0.45 12.68 -17.04
C GLU A 106 0.10 11.43 -17.85
N TYR A 107 0.02 10.26 -17.20
CA TYR A 107 -0.15 8.98 -17.90
C TYR A 107 -1.61 8.59 -18.14
N GLN A 108 -2.56 9.23 -17.44
CA GLN A 108 -4.00 8.97 -17.51
C GLN A 108 -4.31 7.46 -17.49
N PRO A 109 -3.99 6.75 -16.38
CA PRO A 109 -4.20 5.33 -16.28
C PRO A 109 -5.69 4.98 -16.29
N ASP A 110 -6.04 3.86 -16.93
CA ASP A 110 -7.41 3.32 -16.92
C ASP A 110 -7.77 2.70 -15.57
N HIS A 111 -6.76 2.24 -14.82
CA HIS A 111 -6.92 1.54 -13.56
C HIS A 111 -5.80 1.86 -12.57
N LEU A 112 -6.15 1.94 -11.28
CA LEU A 112 -5.19 2.16 -10.19
C LEU A 112 -5.05 0.89 -9.35
N PHE A 113 -3.83 0.59 -8.91
CA PHE A 113 -3.56 -0.56 -8.06
C PHE A 113 -2.77 -0.12 -6.84
N ALA A 114 -3.37 -0.24 -5.65
CA ALA A 114 -2.71 0.04 -4.37
C ALA A 114 -2.23 -1.25 -3.73
N GLN A 115 -0.94 -1.33 -3.42
CA GLN A 115 -0.38 -2.42 -2.63
C GLN A 115 -0.40 -2.08 -1.14
N LEU A 116 -0.98 -2.97 -0.34
CA LEU A 116 -1.22 -2.82 1.10
C LEU A 116 -2.16 -1.64 1.41
N SER A 117 -2.92 -1.74 2.49
CA SER A 117 -3.74 -0.62 2.99
C SER A 117 -2.91 0.66 3.22
N ARG A 118 -1.60 0.51 3.47
CA ARG A 118 -0.65 1.61 3.69
C ARG A 118 -0.55 2.60 2.54
N THR A 119 -0.72 2.16 1.28
CA THR A 119 -0.66 3.05 0.12
C THR A 119 -2.04 3.56 -0.31
N ALA A 120 -3.12 2.94 0.20
CA ALA A 120 -4.49 3.25 -0.19
C ALA A 120 -4.81 4.75 -0.07
N ARG A 121 -4.27 5.42 0.96
CA ARG A 121 -4.50 6.85 1.22
C ARG A 121 -4.18 7.75 0.02
N TYR A 122 -3.23 7.39 -0.82
CA TYR A 122 -2.85 8.18 -1.99
C TYR A 122 -3.86 8.13 -3.13
N LEU A 123 -4.70 7.08 -3.18
CA LEU A 123 -5.59 6.81 -4.31
C LEU A 123 -7.07 6.93 -3.96
N MET A 124 -7.41 7.16 -2.68
CA MET A 124 -8.81 7.21 -2.20
C MET A 124 -9.66 8.18 -3.00
N ASP A 125 -9.17 9.40 -3.20
CA ASP A 125 -9.93 10.54 -3.75
C ASP A 125 -9.82 10.66 -5.28
N ILE A 126 -9.25 9.65 -5.95
CA ILE A 126 -9.05 9.67 -7.40
C ILE A 126 -10.23 8.97 -8.09
N PRO A 127 -10.92 9.61 -9.05
CA PRO A 127 -12.11 9.07 -9.71
C PRO A 127 -11.75 8.10 -10.86
N VAL A 128 -10.84 7.17 -10.59
CA VAL A 128 -10.43 6.10 -11.51
C VAL A 128 -10.67 4.78 -10.80
N LYS A 129 -11.10 3.75 -11.54
CA LYS A 129 -11.31 2.41 -10.99
C LYS A 129 -10.03 1.93 -10.30
N LYS A 130 -10.18 1.34 -9.11
CA LYS A 130 -9.04 1.03 -8.27
C LYS A 130 -9.15 -0.33 -7.57
N THR A 131 -8.03 -1.06 -7.56
CA THR A 131 -7.86 -2.32 -6.84
C THR A 131 -6.98 -2.12 -5.62
N LEU A 132 -7.40 -2.68 -4.48
CA LEU A 132 -6.57 -2.78 -3.29
C LEU A 132 -6.11 -4.22 -3.08
N ASP A 133 -4.80 -4.44 -3.05
CA ASP A 133 -4.20 -5.68 -2.56
C ASP A 133 -3.91 -5.55 -1.07
N TYR A 134 -4.78 -6.11 -0.23
CA TYR A 134 -4.61 -6.07 1.22
C TYR A 134 -3.33 -6.76 1.66
N GLN A 135 -2.99 -7.88 1.01
CA GLN A 135 -2.02 -8.90 1.42
C GLN A 135 -2.35 -9.52 2.79
N ASP A 136 -2.38 -8.70 3.85
CA ASP A 136 -2.67 -9.07 5.23
C ASP A 136 -3.79 -8.19 5.84
N ALA A 137 -4.44 -8.68 6.90
CA ALA A 137 -5.34 -7.88 7.74
C ALA A 137 -4.51 -7.11 8.80
N PHE A 138 -4.13 -5.87 8.51
CA PHE A 138 -3.23 -5.10 9.39
C PHE A 138 -3.86 -4.73 10.72
N SER A 139 -5.15 -4.39 10.75
CA SER A 139 -5.87 -4.12 12.00
C SER A 139 -5.78 -5.31 12.96
N TYR A 140 -6.01 -6.53 12.48
CA TYR A 140 -5.87 -7.74 13.28
C TYR A 140 -4.41 -8.01 13.69
N GLY A 141 -3.46 -7.74 12.80
CA GLY A 141 -2.03 -7.77 13.13
C GLY A 141 -1.67 -6.85 14.31
N LEU A 142 -2.25 -5.64 14.36
CA LEU A 142 -2.10 -4.70 15.47
C LEU A 142 -2.80 -5.17 16.73
N LYS A 143 -4.01 -5.74 16.63
CA LYS A 143 -4.74 -6.32 17.76
C LYS A 143 -3.90 -7.40 18.46
N ARG A 144 -3.38 -8.37 17.71
CA ARG A 144 -2.51 -9.43 18.26
C ARG A 144 -1.24 -8.88 18.93
N ARG A 145 -0.70 -7.76 18.43
CA ARG A 145 0.45 -7.11 19.07
C ARG A 145 0.05 -6.39 20.34
N ALA A 146 -1.10 -5.71 20.36
CA ALA A 146 -1.64 -5.05 21.55
C ALA A 146 -1.80 -6.02 22.73
N ASP A 147 -2.13 -7.29 22.45
CA ASP A 147 -2.28 -8.33 23.46
C ASP A 147 -0.94 -8.85 24.02
N LYS A 148 0.16 -8.66 23.28
CA LYS A 148 1.51 -9.15 23.66
C LYS A 148 2.43 -8.09 24.25
N VAL A 149 2.12 -6.81 24.06
CA VAL A 149 2.96 -5.71 24.55
C VAL A 149 2.71 -5.42 26.03
N GLY A 150 3.73 -4.89 26.71
CA GLY A 150 3.62 -4.43 28.09
C GLY A 150 2.53 -3.36 28.27
N TRP A 151 2.04 -3.24 29.51
CA TRP A 151 0.90 -2.39 29.88
C TRP A 151 1.05 -0.91 29.45
N LEU A 152 2.28 -0.38 29.45
CA LEU A 152 2.60 0.98 29.00
C LEU A 152 2.30 1.21 27.50
N MET A 153 2.60 0.21 26.67
CA MET A 153 2.44 0.32 25.20
C MET A 153 1.07 -0.17 24.73
N LYS A 154 0.37 -0.97 25.54
CA LYS A 154 -0.97 -1.47 25.26
C LYS A 154 -1.98 -0.40 24.80
N PRO A 155 -2.12 0.78 25.45
CA PRO A 155 -3.06 1.81 24.99
C PRO A 155 -2.69 2.36 23.60
N VAL A 156 -1.40 2.53 23.30
CA VAL A 156 -0.93 3.02 21.99
C VAL A 156 -1.29 2.03 20.89
N PHE A 157 -1.02 0.75 21.09
CA PHE A 157 -1.36 -0.29 20.11
C PHE A 157 -2.88 -0.48 19.95
N ARG A 158 -3.65 -0.37 21.05
CA ARG A 158 -5.11 -0.44 21.00
C ARG A 158 -5.70 0.73 20.21
N MET A 159 -5.18 1.94 20.43
CA MET A 159 -5.58 3.13 19.68
C MET A 159 -5.24 3.00 18.19
N GLU A 160 -4.04 2.53 17.85
CA GLU A 160 -3.64 2.28 16.46
C GLU A 160 -4.48 1.16 15.81
N TYR A 161 -4.83 0.10 16.54
CA TYR A 161 -5.75 -0.94 16.08
C TYR A 161 -7.10 -0.34 15.67
N LEU A 162 -7.75 0.44 16.55
CA LEU A 162 -9.07 1.04 16.28
C LEU A 162 -9.02 2.05 15.12
N ARG A 163 -7.88 2.73 14.92
CA ARG A 163 -7.68 3.61 13.76
C ARG A 163 -7.52 2.80 12.48
N MET A 164 -6.70 1.75 12.51
CA MET A 164 -6.49 0.88 11.35
C MET A 164 -7.76 0.15 10.95
N GLU A 165 -8.55 -0.31 11.92
CA GLU A 165 -9.84 -0.96 11.69
C GLU A 165 -10.82 -0.04 10.96
N ARG A 166 -10.98 1.20 11.44
CA ARG A 166 -11.81 2.22 10.78
C ARG A 166 -11.28 2.57 9.39
N PHE A 167 -9.96 2.65 9.23
CA PHE A 167 -9.34 2.96 7.95
C PHE A 167 -9.52 1.83 6.93
N GLU A 168 -9.32 0.57 7.33
CA GLU A 168 -9.57 -0.60 6.49
C GLU A 168 -11.04 -0.69 6.06
N ARG A 169 -11.98 -0.38 6.96
CA ARG A 169 -13.40 -0.28 6.61
C ARG A 169 -13.63 0.82 5.56
N LYS A 170 -13.09 2.02 5.77
CA LYS A 170 -13.23 3.14 4.84
C LYS A 170 -12.66 2.83 3.45
N ILE A 171 -11.44 2.29 3.37
CA ILE A 171 -10.84 1.96 2.07
C ILE A 171 -11.52 0.78 1.39
N PHE A 172 -12.19 -0.09 2.14
CA PHE A 172 -13.04 -1.12 1.54
C PHE A 172 -14.13 -0.49 0.69
N ASP A 173 -14.84 0.52 1.19
CA ASP A 173 -15.93 1.14 0.45
C ASP A 173 -15.44 1.96 -0.77
N LEU A 174 -14.23 2.51 -0.69
CA LEU A 174 -13.68 3.40 -1.72
C LEU A 174 -12.99 2.69 -2.89
N PHE A 175 -12.68 1.41 -2.74
CA PHE A 175 -12.00 0.63 -3.78
C PHE A 175 -12.96 -0.31 -4.49
N ASP A 176 -12.93 -0.35 -5.82
CA ASP A 176 -13.85 -1.14 -6.63
C ASP A 176 -13.57 -2.64 -6.48
N HIS A 177 -12.29 -3.01 -6.52
CA HIS A 177 -11.86 -4.39 -6.41
C HIS A 177 -10.91 -4.57 -5.22
N LYS A 178 -11.01 -5.72 -4.57
CA LYS A 178 -10.20 -6.05 -3.40
C LYS A 178 -9.66 -7.46 -3.55
N ILE A 179 -8.36 -7.61 -3.33
CA ILE A 179 -7.69 -8.90 -3.31
C ILE A 179 -6.92 -9.11 -2.02
N ILE A 180 -6.75 -10.36 -1.63
CA ILE A 180 -6.01 -10.76 -0.43
C ILE A 180 -5.39 -12.15 -0.61
N ILE A 181 -4.34 -12.48 0.16
CA ILE A 181 -3.57 -13.72 -0.04
C ILE A 181 -4.32 -14.94 0.48
N SER A 182 -4.96 -14.85 1.64
CA SER A 182 -5.54 -16.00 2.33
C SER A 182 -7.01 -15.78 2.71
N LYS A 183 -7.78 -16.88 2.76
CA LYS A 183 -9.15 -16.87 3.30
C LYS A 183 -9.18 -16.48 4.78
N GLN A 184 -8.12 -16.82 5.53
CA GLN A 184 -7.99 -16.51 6.95
C GLN A 184 -7.92 -14.99 7.14
N ASP A 185 -7.02 -14.31 6.42
CA ASP A 185 -6.89 -12.85 6.49
C ASP A 185 -8.15 -12.15 5.99
N ARG A 186 -8.79 -12.67 4.94
CA ARG A 186 -10.06 -12.14 4.43
C ARG A 186 -11.12 -12.08 5.53
N ASN A 187 -11.24 -13.14 6.32
CA ASN A 187 -12.23 -13.24 7.38
C ASN A 187 -11.95 -12.29 8.55
N LEU A 188 -10.73 -11.73 8.63
CA LEU A 188 -10.30 -10.78 9.65
C LEU A 188 -10.47 -9.32 9.21
N ILE A 189 -10.79 -9.05 7.94
CA ILE A 189 -11.08 -7.68 7.47
C ILE A 189 -12.38 -7.17 8.14
N PRO A 190 -12.39 -5.96 8.73
CA PRO A 190 -13.48 -5.45 9.55
C PRO A 190 -14.64 -4.85 8.72
N HIS A 191 -15.17 -5.64 7.78
CA HIS A 191 -16.26 -5.27 6.88
C HIS A 191 -17.30 -6.40 6.75
N SER A 192 -18.60 -6.06 6.69
CA SER A 192 -19.69 -7.04 6.51
C SER A 192 -19.58 -7.79 5.18
N GLU A 193 -19.22 -7.06 4.13
CA GLU A 193 -19.04 -7.60 2.78
C GLU A 193 -17.64 -8.17 2.52
N LYS A 194 -16.84 -8.47 3.55
CA LYS A 194 -15.47 -9.03 3.37
C LYS A 194 -15.41 -10.29 2.50
N HIS A 195 -16.53 -11.00 2.32
CA HIS A 195 -16.65 -12.16 1.45
C HIS A 195 -16.50 -11.82 -0.05
N THR A 196 -16.72 -10.56 -0.46
CA THR A 196 -16.54 -10.09 -1.84
C THR A 196 -15.07 -9.88 -2.21
N ILE A 197 -14.16 -9.90 -1.23
CA ILE A 197 -12.71 -9.86 -1.48
C ILE A 197 -12.28 -11.17 -2.14
N THR A 198 -11.64 -11.05 -3.30
CA THR A 198 -11.10 -12.18 -4.04
C THR A 198 -9.81 -12.67 -3.39
N VAL A 199 -9.72 -13.98 -3.15
CA VAL A 199 -8.51 -14.57 -2.59
C VAL A 199 -7.57 -14.98 -3.74
N ILE A 200 -6.44 -14.29 -3.85
CA ILE A 200 -5.38 -14.56 -4.84
C ILE A 200 -4.12 -14.96 -4.07
N ARG A 201 -3.86 -16.27 -4.03
CA ARG A 201 -2.66 -16.86 -3.42
C ARG A 201 -1.40 -16.37 -4.14
N ASN A 202 -0.27 -16.44 -3.44
CA ASN A 202 1.04 -16.20 -4.05
C ASN A 202 1.40 -17.29 -5.05
#